data_AF-A0A813B1T0-F1
#
_entry.id   AF-A0A813B1T0-F1
#
_cell.length_a   1.000
_cell.length_b   1.000
_cell.length_c   1.000
_cell.angle_alpha   90.00
_cell.angle_beta   90.00
_cell.angle_gamma   90.00
#
_symmetry.space_group_name_H-M   'P 1'
#
loop_
_entity.id
_entity.type
_entity.pdbx_description
1 polymer ?
#
loop_
_entity_poly.entity_id
_entity_poly.type
_entity_poly.pdbx_seq_one_letter_code
_entity_poly.pdbx_strand_id
1 'polypeptide(L)'
;MHYKDKFFQELCTEGWKWRVVCCEAEVACPWLPSMLQASANSTNLVSKNATEIEVAASLAYHFGMTKNMQTAIDTTKAALPNISYMNSVGHYVQHFGGGDKGGFELIAFLQQLSKSFGHSLFLGEEYMDAIAFTRFSDPSSTYPFLRASFWAAAMSSPKSADSISKLVTKSDIEKLKSSGMKTQIKTAETLLSLSWNLLSKTGGLHEKKGVRAMGHMMIRTALLLVKKEAKGKEGKTFGTLQKVHEAFTAEVGDGNAAGAAATAESSESGGELRIMSLQDTASAAIIAATSNSWLKVGARYVQKDNPAIYEFVGMDNVDGIFKLADAWGTDYTLRIPHKDLRNMRATDKKVPALYSAEHVARRRVDSFMTLEEEVAKATALTMLFNFYSEFLGIMSRVIECASLHAEVACVIVVYV
;
A
#
# COMPACT_ATOMS: atom_id res chain seq x y z
N MET A 1 -10.62 33.81 26.86
CA MET A 1 -10.58 33.42 25.43
C MET A 1 -11.71 34.14 24.71
N HIS A 2 -11.41 35.01 23.74
CA HIS A 2 -12.44 35.67 22.94
C HIS A 2 -12.73 34.81 21.71
N TYR A 3 -13.78 34.00 21.77
CA TYR A 3 -14.29 33.28 20.62
C TYR A 3 -15.07 34.25 19.73
N LYS A 4 -14.78 34.25 18.42
CA LYS A 4 -15.43 35.13 17.44
C LYS A 4 -16.83 34.66 17.05
N ASP A 5 -17.09 33.36 17.20
CA ASP A 5 -18.37 32.72 16.90
C ASP A 5 -19.09 32.41 18.21
N LYS A 6 -20.27 33.02 18.40
CA LYS A 6 -21.10 32.83 19.58
C LYS A 6 -21.58 31.38 19.75
N PHE A 7 -21.88 30.69 18.65
CA PHE A 7 -22.33 29.30 18.70
C PHE A 7 -21.19 28.36 19.15
N PHE A 8 -19.99 28.59 18.62
CA PHE A 8 -18.80 27.85 19.06
C PHE A 8 -18.43 28.16 20.51
N GLN A 9 -18.60 29.42 20.94
CA GLN A 9 -18.41 29.81 22.33
C GLN A 9 -19.34 29.02 23.27
N GLU A 10 -20.65 29.00 22.98
CA GLU A 10 -21.64 28.25 23.76
C GLU A 10 -21.32 26.76 23.80
N LEU A 11 -20.91 26.16 22.67
CA LEU A 11 -20.48 24.75 22.64
C LEU A 11 -19.27 24.47 23.54
N CYS A 12 -18.28 25.37 23.59
CA CYS A 12 -17.10 25.21 24.42
C CYS A 12 -17.35 25.48 25.91
N THR A 13 -18.32 26.34 26.26
CA THR A 13 -18.60 26.72 27.65
C THR A 13 -19.73 25.91 28.28
N GLU A 14 -20.79 25.60 27.53
CA GLU A 14 -21.99 24.90 28.03
C GLU A 14 -22.03 23.42 27.62
N GLY A 15 -21.21 23.01 26.64
CA GLY A 15 -21.14 21.64 26.15
C GLY A 15 -22.25 21.26 25.16
N TRP A 16 -22.31 19.99 24.80
CA TRP A 16 -23.31 19.47 23.86
C TRP A 16 -24.61 19.11 24.58
N LYS A 17 -25.75 19.63 24.09
CA LYS A 17 -27.07 19.19 24.53
C LYS A 17 -27.41 17.87 23.86
N TRP A 18 -27.38 16.79 24.64
CA TRP A 18 -27.75 15.45 24.17
C TRP A 18 -29.27 15.27 24.24
N ARG A 19 -29.86 14.78 23.14
CA ARG A 19 -31.22 14.22 23.17
C ARG A 19 -31.10 12.73 23.38
N VAL A 20 -31.54 12.25 24.55
CA VAL A 20 -31.54 10.83 24.89
C VAL A 20 -32.88 10.24 24.46
N VAL A 21 -32.83 9.19 23.64
CA VAL A 21 -34.00 8.42 23.24
C VAL A 21 -34.11 7.20 24.16
N CYS A 22 -35.30 6.95 24.70
CA CYS A 22 -35.55 5.79 25.58
C CYS A 22 -35.38 4.48 24.82
N CYS A 23 -34.84 3.44 25.45
CA CYS A 23 -34.68 2.11 24.84
C CYS A 23 -36.02 1.50 24.40
N GLU A 24 -37.12 1.86 25.06
CA GLU A 24 -38.47 1.45 24.67
C GLU A 24 -38.84 1.89 23.25
N ALA A 25 -38.28 3.01 22.76
CA ALA A 25 -38.48 3.47 21.39
C ALA A 25 -37.80 2.54 20.37
N GLU A 26 -36.64 1.96 20.72
CA GLU A 26 -35.98 0.94 19.90
C GLU A 26 -36.72 -0.39 19.95
N VAL A 27 -37.30 -0.77 21.09
CA VAL A 27 -38.16 -1.96 21.20
C VAL A 27 -39.42 -1.80 20.35
N ALA A 28 -40.06 -0.63 20.38
CA ALA A 28 -41.24 -0.34 19.57
C ALA A 28 -40.92 -0.14 18.08
N CYS A 29 -39.73 0.39 17.76
CA CYS A 29 -39.26 0.65 16.40
C CYS A 29 -37.82 0.12 16.23
N PRO A 30 -37.64 -1.19 15.98
CA PRO A 30 -36.31 -1.81 15.86
C PRO A 30 -35.41 -1.23 14.77
N TRP A 31 -35.99 -0.53 13.79
CA TRP A 31 -35.28 0.12 12.68
C TRP A 31 -34.79 1.55 13.02
N LEU A 32 -35.15 2.09 14.19
CA LEU A 32 -34.83 3.47 14.60
C LEU A 32 -33.31 3.78 14.64
N PRO A 33 -32.44 2.92 15.21
CA PRO A 33 -31.00 3.18 15.21
C PRO A 33 -30.43 3.22 13.78
N SER A 34 -30.85 2.27 12.92
CA SER A 34 -30.43 2.22 11.52
C SER A 34 -30.88 3.46 10.74
N MET A 35 -32.10 3.95 10.98
CA MET A 35 -32.59 5.19 10.37
C MET A 35 -31.78 6.41 10.83
N LEU A 36 -31.50 6.54 12.13
CA LEU A 36 -30.69 7.65 12.66
C LEU A 36 -29.27 7.63 12.09
N GLN A 37 -28.67 6.44 11.99
CA GLN A 37 -27.35 6.25 11.38
C GLN A 37 -27.35 6.58 9.89
N ALA A 38 -28.38 6.16 9.14
CA ALA A 38 -28.54 6.52 7.73
C ALA A 38 -28.70 8.03 7.56
N SER A 39 -29.50 8.66 8.42
CA SER A 39 -29.72 10.11 8.43
C SER A 39 -28.41 10.86 8.71
N ALA A 40 -27.64 10.44 9.72
CA ALA A 40 -26.35 11.05 10.06
C ALA A 40 -25.29 10.88 8.96
N ASN A 41 -25.38 9.79 8.18
CA ASN A 41 -24.51 9.54 7.04
C ASN A 41 -24.90 10.33 5.78
N SER A 42 -26.09 10.97 5.76
CA SER A 42 -26.51 11.80 4.64
C SER A 42 -25.91 13.22 4.77
N THR A 43 -24.92 13.53 3.94
CA THR A 43 -24.30 14.87 3.90
C THR A 43 -25.26 15.90 3.29
N ASN A 44 -25.72 16.84 4.12
CA ASN A 44 -26.29 18.16 3.78
C ASN A 44 -27.59 18.24 2.93
N LEU A 45 -28.68 18.60 3.63
CA LEU A 45 -29.96 19.22 3.20
C LEU A 45 -31.00 18.45 2.34
N VAL A 46 -32.26 18.60 2.77
CA VAL A 46 -33.56 18.54 2.05
C VAL A 46 -33.78 17.34 1.14
N SER A 47 -34.57 16.37 1.62
CA SER A 47 -35.28 15.31 0.86
C SER A 47 -34.54 14.82 -0.40
N LYS A 48 -33.26 14.50 -0.28
CA LYS A 48 -32.52 13.89 -1.38
C LYS A 48 -32.91 12.41 -1.41
N ASN A 49 -33.46 11.95 -2.52
CA ASN A 49 -33.74 10.53 -2.70
C ASN A 49 -32.45 9.73 -2.50
N ALA A 50 -32.54 8.60 -1.82
CA ALA A 50 -31.40 7.71 -1.62
C ALA A 50 -30.93 7.21 -2.99
N THR A 51 -29.62 7.30 -3.23
CA THR A 51 -29.00 6.76 -4.44
C THR A 51 -29.01 5.23 -4.42
N GLU A 52 -28.86 4.61 -5.59
CA GLU A 52 -28.86 3.15 -5.73
C GLU A 52 -27.78 2.49 -4.86
N ILE A 53 -26.64 3.14 -4.63
CA ILE A 53 -25.58 2.60 -3.78
C ILE A 53 -25.92 2.68 -2.28
N GLU A 54 -26.66 3.70 -1.85
CA GLU A 54 -27.15 3.81 -0.46
C GLU A 54 -28.23 2.77 -0.21
N VAL A 55 -29.14 2.60 -1.17
CA VAL A 55 -30.14 1.53 -1.14
C VAL A 55 -29.47 0.16 -1.16
N ALA A 56 -28.45 -0.06 -1.99
CA ALA A 56 -27.70 -1.32 -2.04
C ALA A 56 -26.99 -1.63 -0.71
N ALA A 57 -26.41 -0.62 -0.05
CA ALA A 57 -25.77 -0.78 1.26
C ALA A 57 -26.79 -1.15 2.36
N SER A 58 -27.97 -0.51 2.36
CA SER A 58 -29.06 -0.89 3.26
C SER A 58 -29.60 -2.28 2.99
N LEU A 59 -29.79 -2.64 1.71
CA LEU A 59 -30.20 -4.00 1.31
C LEU A 59 -29.18 -5.05 1.73
N ALA A 60 -27.88 -4.78 1.56
CA ALA A 60 -26.81 -5.67 2.01
C ALA A 60 -26.84 -5.88 3.52
N TYR A 61 -27.03 -4.80 4.30
CA TYR A 61 -27.16 -4.88 5.76
C TYR A 61 -28.39 -5.70 6.18
N HIS A 62 -29.57 -5.37 5.66
CA HIS A 62 -30.80 -6.07 6.03
C HIS A 62 -30.81 -7.53 5.54
N PHE A 63 -30.27 -7.80 4.36
CA PHE A 63 -30.15 -9.18 3.86
C PHE A 63 -29.20 -10.02 4.71
N GLY A 64 -28.10 -9.47 5.21
CA GLY A 64 -27.21 -10.17 6.15
C GLY A 64 -27.92 -10.59 7.45
N MET A 65 -28.92 -9.81 7.89
CA MET A 65 -29.71 -10.13 9.09
C MET A 65 -30.86 -11.11 8.79
N THR A 66 -31.61 -10.90 7.71
CA THR A 66 -32.85 -11.65 7.43
C THR A 66 -32.63 -12.89 6.56
N LYS A 67 -31.55 -12.91 5.77
CA LYS A 67 -31.27 -13.87 4.69
C LYS A 67 -32.41 -14.01 3.67
N ASN A 68 -33.34 -13.05 3.66
CA ASN A 68 -34.48 -13.01 2.77
C ASN A 68 -34.52 -11.65 2.07
N MET A 69 -34.34 -11.66 0.75
CA MET A 69 -34.26 -10.42 -0.04
C MET A 69 -35.58 -9.66 -0.05
N GLN A 70 -36.74 -10.35 -0.04
CA GLN A 70 -38.03 -9.67 -0.02
C GLN A 70 -38.22 -8.90 1.29
N THR A 71 -37.93 -9.55 2.42
CA THR A 71 -37.99 -8.90 3.74
C THR A 71 -36.99 -7.75 3.85
N ALA A 72 -35.80 -7.89 3.28
CA ALA A 72 -34.80 -6.82 3.24
C ALA A 72 -35.27 -5.62 2.41
N ILE A 73 -35.93 -5.86 1.27
CA ILE A 73 -36.55 -4.84 0.41
C ILE A 73 -37.66 -4.10 1.16
N ASP A 74 -38.55 -4.84 1.83
CA ASP A 74 -39.68 -4.24 2.55
C ASP A 74 -39.19 -3.39 3.76
N THR A 75 -38.15 -3.86 4.45
CA THR A 75 -37.50 -3.11 5.54
C THR A 75 -36.79 -1.86 5.02
N THR A 76 -36.08 -1.97 3.89
CA THR A 76 -35.39 -0.83 3.27
C THR A 76 -36.39 0.21 2.76
N LYS A 77 -37.53 -0.22 2.21
CA LYS A 77 -38.65 0.65 1.78
C LYS A 77 -39.23 1.44 2.94
N ALA A 78 -39.28 0.85 4.13
CA ALA A 78 -39.76 1.52 5.33
C ALA A 78 -38.74 2.56 5.86
N ALA A 79 -37.44 2.35 5.64
CA ALA A 79 -36.37 3.17 6.22
C ALA A 79 -35.85 4.30 5.32
N LEU A 80 -35.95 4.16 3.99
CA LEU A 80 -35.38 5.11 3.02
C LEU A 80 -36.40 5.52 1.94
N PRO A 81 -36.26 6.71 1.31
CA PRO A 81 -37.07 7.10 0.16
C PRO A 81 -37.03 6.03 -0.94
N ASN A 82 -38.20 5.61 -1.40
CA ASN A 82 -38.35 4.47 -2.30
C ASN A 82 -37.87 4.77 -3.72
N ILE A 83 -37.04 3.89 -4.28
CA ILE A 83 -36.75 3.82 -5.72
C ILE A 83 -37.63 2.74 -6.36
N SER A 84 -38.30 3.04 -7.48
CA SER A 84 -39.28 2.14 -8.12
C SER A 84 -38.69 0.76 -8.49
N TYR A 85 -37.40 0.71 -8.79
CA TYR A 85 -36.66 -0.46 -9.26
C TYR A 85 -35.77 -1.10 -8.18
N MET A 86 -36.19 -1.01 -6.92
CA MET A 86 -35.41 -1.56 -5.80
C MET A 86 -35.15 -3.07 -5.91
N ASN A 87 -36.04 -3.80 -6.60
CA ASN A 87 -35.87 -5.22 -6.89
C ASN A 87 -34.62 -5.49 -7.75
N SER A 88 -34.31 -4.61 -8.71
CA SER A 88 -33.13 -4.73 -9.58
C SER A 88 -31.84 -4.50 -8.79
N VAL A 89 -31.86 -3.55 -7.85
CA VAL A 89 -30.76 -3.32 -6.91
C VAL A 89 -30.59 -4.52 -5.99
N GLY A 90 -31.69 -5.08 -5.44
CA GLY A 90 -31.67 -6.29 -4.62
C GLY A 90 -31.11 -7.49 -5.36
N HIS A 91 -31.52 -7.71 -6.61
CA HIS A 91 -30.99 -8.78 -7.45
C HIS A 91 -29.47 -8.64 -7.64
N TYR A 92 -28.98 -7.42 -7.88
CA TYR A 92 -27.55 -7.16 -7.95
C TYR A 92 -26.83 -7.50 -6.64
N VAL A 93 -27.33 -7.00 -5.50
CA VAL A 93 -26.72 -7.23 -4.19
C VAL A 93 -26.61 -8.73 -3.90
N GLN A 94 -27.69 -9.48 -4.15
CA GLN A 94 -27.74 -10.93 -3.92
C GLN A 94 -26.72 -11.72 -4.74
N HIS A 95 -26.54 -11.39 -6.02
CA HIS A 95 -25.75 -12.20 -6.95
C HIS A 95 -24.33 -11.69 -7.15
N PHE A 96 -24.09 -10.38 -6.97
CA PHE A 96 -22.83 -9.73 -7.35
C PHE A 96 -22.26 -8.82 -6.24
N GLY A 97 -22.91 -8.68 -5.09
CA GLY A 97 -22.47 -7.76 -4.03
C GLY A 97 -21.22 -8.17 -3.23
N GLY A 98 -20.57 -9.29 -3.57
CA GLY A 98 -19.39 -9.80 -2.85
C GLY A 98 -19.70 -10.88 -1.79
N GLY A 99 -20.98 -11.23 -1.62
CA GLY A 99 -21.43 -12.36 -0.81
C GLY A 99 -21.55 -12.08 0.70
N ASP A 100 -22.39 -12.87 1.36
CA ASP A 100 -22.77 -12.72 2.78
C ASP A 100 -21.59 -12.99 3.74
N LYS A 101 -20.72 -13.95 3.41
CA LYS A 101 -19.57 -14.32 4.26
C LYS A 101 -18.53 -13.21 4.42
N GLY A 102 -18.46 -12.27 3.47
CA GLY A 102 -17.60 -11.09 3.52
C GLY A 102 -18.35 -9.80 3.85
N GLY A 103 -19.62 -9.87 4.25
CA GLY A 103 -20.42 -8.67 4.52
C GLY A 103 -20.59 -7.75 3.31
N PHE A 104 -20.67 -8.32 2.10
CA PHE A 104 -20.83 -7.57 0.85
C PHE A 104 -19.71 -6.54 0.59
N GLU A 105 -18.45 -6.97 0.67
CA GLU A 105 -17.26 -6.10 0.51
C GLU A 105 -17.28 -5.23 -0.75
N LEU A 106 -17.85 -5.74 -1.86
CA LEU A 106 -17.93 -4.99 -3.12
C LEU A 106 -18.90 -3.81 -3.02
N ILE A 107 -20.03 -3.98 -2.31
CA ILE A 107 -20.98 -2.90 -2.03
C ILE A 107 -20.37 -1.89 -1.06
N ALA A 108 -19.72 -2.36 0.00
CA ALA A 108 -19.03 -1.50 0.97
C ALA A 108 -17.94 -0.65 0.28
N PHE A 109 -17.16 -1.26 -0.61
CA PHE A 109 -16.17 -0.58 -1.42
C PHE A 109 -16.78 0.46 -2.35
N LEU A 110 -17.84 0.11 -3.09
CA LEU A 110 -18.52 1.06 -3.99
C LEU A 110 -19.13 2.24 -3.21
N GLN A 111 -19.63 2.00 -1.99
CA GLN A 111 -20.12 3.05 -1.10
C GLN A 111 -18.97 3.96 -0.60
N GLN A 112 -17.80 3.39 -0.29
CA GLN A 112 -16.62 4.18 0.08
C GLN A 112 -16.10 5.01 -1.11
N LEU A 113 -16.11 4.42 -2.31
CA LEU A 113 -15.72 5.07 -3.55
C LEU A 113 -16.69 6.22 -3.89
N SER A 114 -18.01 6.03 -3.71
CA SER A 114 -19.02 7.08 -3.93
C SER A 114 -18.73 8.33 -3.14
N LYS A 115 -18.45 8.16 -1.84
CA LYS A 115 -18.12 9.25 -0.91
C LYS A 115 -16.87 10.01 -1.33
N SER A 116 -15.94 9.36 -2.05
CA SER A 116 -14.71 9.98 -2.52
C SER A 116 -14.90 10.98 -3.67
N PHE A 117 -16.01 10.90 -4.42
CA PHE A 117 -16.25 11.78 -5.58
C PHE A 117 -16.87 13.13 -5.23
N GLY A 118 -17.44 13.27 -4.02
CA GLY A 118 -18.02 14.53 -3.54
C GLY A 118 -19.35 14.92 -4.20
N HIS A 119 -19.93 14.05 -5.03
CA HIS A 119 -21.26 14.22 -5.62
C HIS A 119 -22.02 12.88 -5.61
N SER A 120 -23.34 12.95 -5.54
CA SER A 120 -24.22 11.78 -5.60
C SER A 120 -24.93 11.77 -6.96
N LEU A 121 -24.68 10.74 -7.76
CA LEU A 121 -25.34 10.52 -9.05
C LEU A 121 -26.18 9.26 -8.99
N PHE A 122 -27.33 9.33 -9.64
CA PHE A 122 -28.17 8.18 -9.93
C PHE A 122 -27.65 7.45 -11.16
N LEU A 123 -27.83 6.13 -11.17
CA LEU A 123 -27.60 5.27 -12.33
C LEU A 123 -28.82 5.27 -13.25
N GLY A 124 -30.01 5.24 -12.67
CA GLY A 124 -31.29 5.09 -13.37
C GLY A 124 -31.67 3.64 -13.62
N GLU A 125 -32.99 3.38 -13.68
CA GLU A 125 -33.60 2.06 -13.80
C GLU A 125 -33.05 1.25 -14.97
N GLU A 126 -33.09 1.81 -16.18
CA GLU A 126 -32.67 1.10 -17.39
C GLU A 126 -31.20 0.64 -17.34
N TYR A 127 -30.35 1.44 -16.69
CA TYR A 127 -28.93 1.14 -16.56
C TYR A 127 -28.68 0.12 -15.45
N MET A 128 -29.38 0.26 -14.31
CA MET A 128 -29.32 -0.70 -13.21
C MET A 128 -29.79 -2.09 -13.66
N ASP A 129 -30.87 -2.17 -14.44
CA ASP A 129 -31.35 -3.41 -15.05
C ASP A 129 -30.33 -4.01 -16.00
N ALA A 130 -29.71 -3.17 -16.84
CA ALA A 130 -28.67 -3.62 -17.75
C ALA A 130 -27.48 -4.22 -16.99
N ILE A 131 -27.05 -3.60 -15.88
CA ILE A 131 -25.98 -4.14 -15.03
C ILE A 131 -26.43 -5.39 -14.28
N ALA A 132 -27.67 -5.48 -13.79
CA ALA A 132 -28.12 -6.61 -12.97
C ALA A 132 -28.46 -7.87 -13.80
N PHE A 133 -29.11 -7.70 -14.94
CA PHE A 133 -29.72 -8.82 -15.68
C PHE A 133 -29.02 -9.19 -16.98
N THR A 134 -28.04 -8.41 -17.44
CA THR A 134 -27.27 -8.79 -18.63
C THR A 134 -26.56 -10.12 -18.43
N ARG A 135 -26.80 -11.06 -19.34
CA ARG A 135 -26.06 -12.32 -19.46
C ARG A 135 -24.98 -12.15 -20.51
N PHE A 136 -23.73 -12.32 -20.10
CA PHE A 136 -22.58 -12.31 -21.01
C PHE A 136 -22.48 -13.66 -21.73
N SER A 137 -21.77 -13.69 -22.87
CA SER A 137 -21.63 -14.89 -23.70
C SER A 137 -20.85 -16.05 -23.03
N ASP A 138 -20.24 -15.82 -21.87
CA ASP A 138 -19.55 -16.86 -21.11
C ASP A 138 -20.42 -17.31 -19.91
N PRO A 139 -20.86 -18.58 -19.86
CA PRO A 139 -21.65 -19.08 -18.74
C PRO A 139 -20.81 -19.41 -17.50
N SER A 140 -19.47 -19.42 -17.61
CA SER A 140 -18.59 -19.86 -16.51
C SER A 140 -18.41 -18.83 -15.38
N SER A 141 -18.77 -17.57 -15.63
CA SER A 141 -18.64 -16.49 -14.65
C SER A 141 -19.82 -15.54 -14.73
N THR A 142 -20.21 -15.01 -13.57
CA THR A 142 -21.23 -13.97 -13.45
C THR A 142 -20.69 -12.55 -13.59
N TYR A 143 -19.36 -12.40 -13.67
CA TYR A 143 -18.62 -11.15 -13.87
C TYR A 143 -18.90 -10.04 -12.83
N PRO A 144 -18.81 -10.33 -11.52
CA PRO A 144 -19.10 -9.34 -10.48
C PRO A 144 -18.18 -8.11 -10.51
N PHE A 145 -16.87 -8.27 -10.79
CA PHE A 145 -15.95 -7.13 -10.82
C PHE A 145 -16.19 -6.22 -12.02
N LEU A 146 -16.48 -6.80 -13.18
CA LEU A 146 -16.89 -6.05 -14.36
C LEU A 146 -18.18 -5.27 -14.10
N ARG A 147 -19.18 -5.89 -13.48
CA ARG A 147 -20.43 -5.20 -13.15
C ARG A 147 -20.19 -4.04 -12.17
N ALA A 148 -19.37 -4.25 -11.14
CA ALA A 148 -18.96 -3.18 -10.23
C ALA A 148 -18.18 -2.07 -10.95
N SER A 149 -17.39 -2.42 -11.98
CA SER A 149 -16.66 -1.45 -12.78
C SER A 149 -17.58 -0.51 -13.55
N PHE A 150 -18.70 -1.03 -14.09
CA PHE A 150 -19.72 -0.22 -14.73
C PHE A 150 -20.46 0.67 -13.73
N TRP A 151 -20.75 0.16 -12.53
CA TRP A 151 -21.31 0.96 -11.45
C TRP A 151 -20.38 2.12 -11.08
N ALA A 152 -19.09 1.83 -10.83
CA ALA A 152 -18.08 2.85 -10.51
C ALA A 152 -17.92 3.90 -11.63
N ALA A 153 -17.95 3.47 -12.90
CA ALA A 153 -17.90 4.38 -14.05
C ALA A 153 -19.12 5.30 -14.12
N ALA A 154 -20.32 4.79 -13.84
CA ALA A 154 -21.53 5.61 -13.82
C ALA A 154 -21.49 6.66 -12.69
N MET A 155 -21.02 6.28 -11.50
CA MET A 155 -20.93 7.17 -10.33
C MET A 155 -19.85 8.25 -10.47
N SER A 156 -18.82 8.01 -11.28
CA SER A 156 -17.72 8.96 -11.53
C SER A 156 -17.98 9.86 -12.74
N SER A 157 -19.17 9.80 -13.33
CA SER A 157 -19.47 10.50 -14.57
C SER A 157 -19.37 12.02 -14.43
N PRO A 158 -18.60 12.70 -15.31
CA PRO A 158 -18.58 14.16 -15.36
C PRO A 158 -19.84 14.74 -16.02
N LYS A 159 -20.65 13.90 -16.69
CA LYS A 159 -21.89 14.29 -17.38
C LYS A 159 -23.10 13.69 -16.68
N SER A 160 -23.99 14.55 -16.22
CA SER A 160 -25.28 14.16 -15.67
C SER A 160 -26.40 15.02 -16.25
N ALA A 161 -27.59 14.44 -16.35
CA ALA A 161 -28.84 15.14 -16.62
C ALA A 161 -29.83 14.70 -15.55
N ASP A 162 -30.48 15.65 -14.87
CA ASP A 162 -31.39 15.38 -13.75
C ASP A 162 -30.75 14.49 -12.65
N SER A 163 -29.46 14.71 -12.39
CA SER A 163 -28.64 13.90 -11.46
C SER A 163 -28.47 12.43 -11.86
N ILE A 164 -28.86 12.02 -13.07
CA ILE A 164 -28.63 10.69 -13.63
C ILE A 164 -27.38 10.71 -14.52
N SER A 165 -26.50 9.72 -14.34
CA SER A 165 -25.29 9.54 -15.13
C SER A 165 -25.58 9.29 -16.61
N LYS A 166 -24.85 9.97 -17.51
CA LYS A 166 -24.97 9.79 -18.98
C LYS A 166 -23.68 9.30 -19.64
N LEU A 167 -22.66 8.93 -18.88
CA LEU A 167 -21.37 8.51 -19.43
C LEU A 167 -21.48 7.14 -20.12
N VAL A 168 -22.01 6.15 -19.41
CA VAL A 168 -22.25 4.80 -19.92
C VAL A 168 -23.75 4.57 -19.98
N THR A 169 -24.22 3.94 -21.06
CA THR A 169 -25.65 3.72 -21.32
C THR A 169 -25.94 2.23 -21.42
N LYS A 170 -27.23 1.86 -21.35
CA LYS A 170 -27.69 0.48 -21.59
C LYS A 170 -27.15 -0.10 -22.90
N SER A 171 -27.15 0.70 -23.97
CA SER A 171 -26.66 0.28 -25.30
C SER A 171 -25.18 -0.14 -25.28
N ASP A 172 -24.38 0.43 -24.38
CA ASP A 172 -22.97 0.08 -24.26
C ASP A 172 -22.80 -1.28 -23.59
N ILE A 173 -23.60 -1.57 -22.56
CA ILE A 173 -23.61 -2.87 -21.88
C ILE A 173 -24.12 -3.97 -22.81
N GLU A 174 -25.13 -3.67 -23.63
CA GLU A 174 -25.69 -4.65 -24.56
C GLU A 174 -24.70 -5.08 -25.65
N LYS A 175 -23.81 -4.18 -26.12
CA LYS A 175 -22.74 -4.52 -27.07
C LYS A 175 -21.76 -5.57 -26.53
N LEU A 176 -21.57 -5.60 -25.22
CA LEU A 176 -20.70 -6.56 -24.52
C LEU A 176 -21.27 -7.98 -24.49
N LYS A 177 -22.53 -8.17 -24.86
CA LYS A 177 -23.14 -9.51 -25.00
C LYS A 177 -22.60 -10.29 -26.20
N SER A 178 -22.00 -9.61 -27.18
CA SER A 178 -21.48 -10.23 -28.39
C SER A 178 -20.34 -11.22 -28.10
N SER A 179 -20.31 -12.34 -28.83
CA SER A 179 -19.29 -13.38 -28.67
C SER A 179 -17.87 -12.86 -28.94
N GLY A 180 -17.72 -11.88 -29.83
CA GLY A 180 -16.43 -11.23 -30.13
C GLY A 180 -15.83 -10.47 -28.95
N MET A 181 -16.64 -10.02 -27.99
CA MET A 181 -16.17 -9.33 -26.79
C MET A 181 -15.82 -10.29 -25.64
N LYS A 182 -16.13 -11.59 -25.77
CA LYS A 182 -15.98 -12.60 -24.70
C LYS A 182 -14.56 -12.64 -24.14
N THR A 183 -13.55 -12.72 -25.00
CA THR A 183 -12.15 -12.80 -24.57
C THR A 183 -11.73 -11.54 -23.81
N GLN A 184 -12.09 -10.36 -24.34
CA GLN A 184 -11.72 -9.09 -23.72
C GLN A 184 -12.39 -8.89 -22.36
N ILE A 185 -13.66 -9.27 -22.23
CA ILE A 185 -14.41 -9.23 -20.97
C ILE A 185 -13.80 -10.19 -19.94
N LYS A 186 -13.44 -11.40 -20.35
CA LYS A 186 -12.78 -12.38 -19.48
C LYS A 186 -11.43 -11.87 -18.98
N THR A 187 -10.63 -11.27 -19.85
CA THR A 187 -9.35 -10.65 -19.48
C THR A 187 -9.58 -9.51 -18.49
N ALA A 188 -10.56 -8.63 -18.74
CA ALA A 188 -10.89 -7.52 -17.84
C ALA A 188 -11.29 -8.01 -16.43
N GLU A 189 -12.17 -9.01 -16.35
CA GLU A 189 -12.60 -9.60 -15.07
C GLU A 189 -11.44 -10.22 -14.30
N THR A 190 -10.58 -10.97 -15.01
CA THR A 190 -9.41 -11.63 -14.40
C THR A 190 -8.46 -10.58 -13.82
N LEU A 191 -8.20 -9.53 -14.58
CA LEU A 191 -7.31 -8.45 -14.18
C LEU A 191 -7.87 -7.70 -12.95
N LEU A 192 -9.15 -7.34 -12.96
CA LEU A 192 -9.81 -6.68 -11.82
C LEU A 192 -9.80 -7.57 -10.57
N SER A 193 -10.07 -8.87 -10.72
CA SER A 193 -10.01 -9.83 -9.62
C SER A 193 -8.60 -9.94 -9.03
N LEU A 194 -7.56 -9.96 -9.87
CA LEU A 194 -6.17 -10.02 -9.40
C LEU A 194 -5.78 -8.77 -8.61
N SER A 195 -6.11 -7.58 -9.13
CA SER A 195 -5.83 -6.32 -8.46
C SER A 195 -6.62 -6.16 -7.15
N TRP A 196 -7.86 -6.63 -7.11
CA TRP A 196 -8.63 -6.70 -5.87
C TRP A 196 -7.95 -7.60 -4.83
N ASN A 197 -7.56 -8.81 -5.23
CA ASN A 197 -6.88 -9.76 -4.34
C ASN A 197 -5.54 -9.23 -3.83
N LEU A 198 -4.80 -8.48 -4.65
CA LEU A 198 -3.56 -7.81 -4.23
C LEU A 198 -3.82 -6.79 -3.12
N LEU A 199 -4.82 -5.92 -3.30
CA LEU A 199 -5.18 -4.91 -2.31
C LEU A 199 -5.81 -5.52 -1.05
N SER A 200 -6.57 -6.60 -1.18
CA SER A 200 -7.12 -7.33 -0.04
C SER A 200 -6.00 -7.89 0.84
N LYS A 201 -5.00 -8.54 0.24
CA LYS A 201 -3.85 -9.13 0.97
C LYS A 201 -2.94 -8.09 1.63
N THR A 202 -2.84 -6.90 1.03
CA THR A 202 -1.98 -5.81 1.54
C THR A 202 -2.73 -4.87 2.50
N GLY A 203 -4.04 -5.05 2.69
CA GLY A 203 -4.89 -4.15 3.48
C GLY A 203 -5.28 -2.85 2.76
N GLY A 204 -4.82 -2.65 1.51
CA GLY A 204 -5.07 -1.45 0.72
C GLY A 204 -6.54 -1.18 0.39
N LEU A 205 -7.43 -2.18 0.50
CA LEU A 205 -8.88 -1.98 0.31
C LEU A 205 -9.53 -1.14 1.41
N HIS A 206 -8.89 -0.97 2.57
CA HIS A 206 -9.39 -0.08 3.63
C HIS A 206 -8.70 1.28 3.62
N GLU A 207 -7.57 1.40 2.92
CA GLU A 207 -6.82 2.63 2.79
C GLU A 207 -7.42 3.54 1.71
N LYS A 208 -7.52 4.84 2.00
CA LYS A 208 -8.03 5.82 1.02
C LYS A 208 -7.29 5.77 -0.33
N LYS A 209 -5.99 5.51 -0.29
CA LYS A 209 -5.14 5.43 -1.49
C LYS A 209 -5.46 4.18 -2.30
N GLY A 210 -5.49 3.00 -1.68
CA GLY A 210 -5.82 1.75 -2.37
C GLY A 210 -7.25 1.72 -2.89
N VAL A 211 -8.21 2.27 -2.14
CA VAL A 211 -9.60 2.43 -2.61
C VAL A 211 -9.69 3.29 -3.85
N ARG A 212 -8.96 4.42 -3.88
CA ARG A 212 -8.90 5.29 -5.05
C ARG A 212 -8.25 4.60 -6.25
N ALA A 213 -7.12 3.92 -6.04
CA ALA A 213 -6.42 3.21 -7.11
C ALA A 213 -7.29 2.10 -7.72
N MET A 214 -7.96 1.29 -6.88
CA MET A 214 -8.89 0.26 -7.34
C MET A 214 -10.09 0.88 -8.07
N GLY A 215 -10.62 1.98 -7.55
CA GLY A 215 -11.73 2.72 -8.18
C GLY A 215 -11.35 3.23 -9.57
N HIS A 216 -10.17 3.83 -9.72
CA HIS A 216 -9.65 4.27 -11.01
C HIS A 216 -9.48 3.10 -11.97
N MET A 217 -8.91 1.98 -11.52
CA MET A 217 -8.75 0.79 -12.35
C MET A 217 -10.10 0.26 -12.86
N MET A 218 -11.11 0.18 -11.99
CA MET A 218 -12.48 -0.19 -12.34
C MET A 218 -13.05 0.75 -13.41
N ILE A 219 -13.00 2.07 -13.17
CA ILE A 219 -13.54 3.07 -14.09
C ILE A 219 -12.84 3.00 -15.46
N ARG A 220 -11.52 2.97 -15.48
CA ARG A 220 -10.71 2.89 -16.72
C ARG A 220 -11.03 1.63 -17.51
N THR A 221 -11.17 0.50 -16.83
CA THR A 221 -11.53 -0.78 -17.46
C THR A 221 -12.91 -0.72 -18.11
N ALA A 222 -13.92 -0.21 -17.40
CA ALA A 222 -15.27 -0.05 -17.94
C ALA A 222 -15.30 0.88 -19.16
N LEU A 223 -14.62 2.02 -19.08
CA LEU A 223 -14.58 3.01 -20.16
C LEU A 223 -13.81 2.52 -21.38
N LEU A 224 -12.75 1.73 -21.20
CA LEU A 224 -12.01 1.11 -22.29
C LEU A 224 -12.89 0.13 -23.06
N LEU A 225 -13.63 -0.74 -22.35
CA LEU A 225 -14.50 -1.75 -22.98
C LEU A 225 -15.60 -1.12 -23.85
N VAL A 226 -16.11 0.04 -23.45
CA VAL A 226 -17.14 0.76 -24.21
C VAL A 226 -16.58 1.84 -25.14
N LYS A 227 -15.25 1.95 -25.25
CA LYS A 227 -14.53 2.94 -26.07
C LYS A 227 -14.90 4.39 -25.74
N LYS A 228 -15.04 4.71 -24.45
CA LYS A 228 -15.40 6.05 -23.94
C LYS A 228 -14.37 6.64 -22.98
N GLU A 229 -13.12 6.17 -23.02
CA GLU A 229 -12.03 6.63 -22.13
C GLU A 229 -11.89 8.16 -22.11
N ALA A 230 -11.89 8.81 -23.28
CA ALA A 230 -11.78 10.26 -23.40
C ALA A 230 -12.95 11.04 -22.77
N LYS A 231 -14.11 10.38 -22.53
CA LYS A 231 -15.28 11.00 -21.91
C LYS A 231 -15.31 10.83 -20.39
N GLY A 232 -14.39 10.04 -19.83
CA GLY A 232 -14.24 9.88 -18.39
C GLY A 232 -13.70 11.13 -17.71
N LYS A 233 -13.81 11.18 -16.38
CA LYS A 233 -13.36 12.31 -15.56
C LYS A 233 -11.88 12.64 -15.74
N GLU A 234 -11.04 11.65 -16.04
CA GLU A 234 -9.61 11.84 -16.27
C GLU A 234 -9.27 12.39 -17.65
N GLY A 235 -10.16 12.24 -18.64
CA GLY A 235 -9.88 12.62 -20.03
C GLY A 235 -8.72 11.86 -20.70
N LYS A 236 -8.20 10.81 -20.06
CA LYS A 236 -7.06 10.01 -20.54
C LYS A 236 -7.54 8.79 -21.31
N THR A 237 -6.82 8.44 -22.38
CA THR A 237 -7.02 7.23 -23.17
C THR A 237 -5.86 6.26 -22.94
N PHE A 238 -6.13 5.09 -22.37
CA PHE A 238 -5.12 4.08 -22.13
C PHE A 238 -5.00 3.14 -23.32
N GLY A 239 -6.09 2.91 -24.06
CA GLY A 239 -6.11 2.12 -25.30
C GLY A 239 -6.00 0.60 -25.10
N THR A 240 -5.32 0.12 -24.06
CA THR A 240 -5.20 -1.31 -23.73
C THR A 240 -5.42 -1.59 -22.24
N LEU A 241 -5.90 -2.78 -21.92
CA LEU A 241 -6.08 -3.23 -20.52
C LEU A 241 -4.74 -3.29 -19.77
N GLN A 242 -3.65 -3.54 -20.48
CA GLN A 242 -2.31 -3.57 -19.91
C GLN A 242 -1.89 -2.19 -19.38
N LYS A 243 -2.08 -1.13 -20.17
CA LYS A 243 -1.76 0.24 -19.75
C LYS A 243 -2.62 0.69 -18.56
N VAL A 244 -3.87 0.21 -18.48
CA VAL A 244 -4.72 0.44 -17.30
C VAL A 244 -4.13 -0.23 -16.06
N HIS A 245 -3.61 -1.46 -16.17
CA HIS A 245 -2.96 -2.17 -15.07
C HIS A 245 -1.62 -1.56 -14.66
N GLU A 246 -0.81 -1.11 -15.61
CA GLU A 246 0.44 -0.39 -15.36
C GLU A 246 0.18 0.90 -14.56
N ALA A 247 -0.83 1.67 -14.95
CA ALA A 247 -1.26 2.85 -14.20
C ALA A 247 -1.76 2.53 -12.79
N PHE A 248 -2.51 1.43 -12.62
CA PHE A 248 -2.90 0.94 -11.30
C PHE A 248 -1.69 0.59 -10.43
N THR A 249 -0.74 -0.15 -11.00
CA THR A 249 0.47 -0.59 -10.29
C THR A 249 1.34 0.60 -9.87
N ALA A 250 1.47 1.61 -10.73
CA ALA A 250 2.15 2.86 -10.41
C ALA A 250 1.44 3.60 -9.26
N GLU A 251 0.11 3.72 -9.32
CA GLU A 251 -0.67 4.39 -8.25
C GLU A 251 -0.54 3.69 -6.90
N VAL A 252 -0.50 2.37 -6.87
CA VAL A 252 -0.25 1.60 -5.65
C VAL A 252 1.21 1.74 -5.19
N GLY A 253 2.17 1.67 -6.12
CA GLY A 253 3.62 1.72 -5.90
C GLY A 253 4.19 3.09 -5.49
N ASP A 254 3.52 4.20 -5.81
CA ASP A 254 3.90 5.59 -5.46
C ASP A 254 3.82 5.89 -3.95
N GLY A 255 3.90 4.86 -3.09
CA GLY A 255 4.17 5.02 -1.66
C GLY A 255 5.63 5.42 -1.36
N ASN A 256 6.51 5.45 -2.37
CA ASN A 256 7.95 5.67 -2.15
C ASN A 256 8.69 6.53 -3.20
N ALA A 257 8.01 7.18 -4.14
CA ALA A 257 8.68 7.98 -5.18
C ALA A 257 7.83 9.17 -5.67
N ALA A 258 7.59 10.14 -4.78
CA ALA A 258 7.21 11.47 -5.25
C ALA A 258 8.43 12.13 -5.91
N GLY A 259 8.44 12.18 -7.24
CA GLY A 259 9.31 13.08 -8.00
C GLY A 259 10.13 12.45 -9.12
N ALA A 260 9.48 12.12 -10.24
CA ALA A 260 10.13 12.11 -11.56
C ALA A 260 9.07 12.10 -12.67
N ALA A 261 8.40 13.23 -12.87
CA ALA A 261 7.74 13.49 -14.14
C ALA A 261 8.76 14.14 -15.08
N ALA A 262 9.17 13.43 -16.14
CA ALA A 262 9.49 14.03 -17.44
C ALA A 262 9.69 12.95 -18.51
N THR A 263 8.94 13.13 -19.61
CA THR A 263 9.22 12.71 -21.00
C THR A 263 9.36 11.22 -21.32
N ALA A 264 8.41 10.71 -22.10
CA ALA A 264 8.72 10.05 -23.37
C ALA A 264 7.48 10.08 -24.29
N GLU A 265 7.61 10.82 -25.38
CA GLU A 265 6.68 10.84 -26.51
C GLU A 265 6.70 9.51 -27.29
N SER A 266 5.61 9.34 -28.02
CA SER A 266 5.23 8.25 -28.91
C SER A 266 6.25 7.89 -29.99
N SER A 267 6.38 6.57 -30.22
CA SER A 267 6.68 6.03 -31.55
C SER A 267 5.87 4.75 -31.76
N GLU A 268 4.95 4.81 -32.73
CA GLU A 268 4.28 3.64 -33.31
C GLU A 268 5.28 2.80 -34.12
N SER A 269 5.31 1.50 -33.88
CA SER A 269 5.65 0.52 -34.91
C SER A 269 4.85 -0.75 -34.67
N GLY A 270 4.23 -1.23 -35.75
CA GLY A 270 3.46 -2.46 -35.78
C GLY A 270 4.32 -3.65 -35.36
N GLY A 271 4.00 -4.19 -34.20
CA GLY A 271 4.52 -5.45 -33.69
C GLY A 271 3.35 -6.26 -33.19
N GLU A 272 3.25 -7.48 -33.71
CA GLU A 272 2.42 -8.58 -33.24
C GLU A 272 2.17 -8.53 -31.73
N LEU A 273 0.92 -8.77 -31.30
CA LEU A 273 0.46 -8.82 -29.91
C LEU A 273 1.36 -9.74 -29.07
N ARG A 274 2.46 -9.20 -28.55
CA ARG A 274 3.23 -9.81 -27.49
C ARG A 274 2.43 -9.60 -26.21
N ILE A 275 1.45 -10.47 -26.02
CA ILE A 275 0.83 -10.69 -24.73
C ILE A 275 1.97 -11.06 -23.80
N MET A 276 2.38 -10.12 -22.93
CA MET A 276 3.17 -10.46 -21.75
C MET A 276 2.32 -11.45 -20.97
N SER A 277 2.72 -12.72 -21.01
CA SER A 277 2.11 -13.76 -20.21
C SER A 277 2.20 -13.34 -18.75
N LEU A 278 1.10 -13.54 -18.04
CA LEU A 278 0.87 -13.27 -16.63
C LEU A 278 1.88 -13.94 -15.65
N GLN A 279 2.87 -14.66 -16.17
CA GLN A 279 4.00 -15.23 -15.41
C GLN A 279 5.09 -14.19 -15.10
N ASP A 280 5.22 -13.11 -15.88
CA ASP A 280 6.28 -12.12 -15.65
C ASP A 280 5.95 -11.10 -14.54
N THR A 281 4.66 -10.85 -14.27
CA THR A 281 4.24 -10.06 -13.09
C THR A 281 4.08 -10.90 -11.82
N ALA A 282 4.24 -12.22 -11.93
CA ALA A 282 4.24 -13.18 -10.84
C ALA A 282 5.63 -13.81 -10.67
N SER A 283 6.71 -13.10 -11.01
CA SER A 283 8.03 -13.49 -10.57
C SER A 283 8.00 -13.63 -9.05
N ALA A 284 8.41 -14.80 -8.55
CA ALA A 284 8.56 -15.04 -7.12
C ALA A 284 9.44 -13.96 -6.45
N ALA A 285 10.29 -13.28 -7.22
CA ALA A 285 11.04 -12.11 -6.80
C ALA A 285 10.16 -10.91 -6.42
N ILE A 286 9.09 -10.61 -7.17
CA ILE A 286 8.17 -9.48 -6.87
C ILE A 286 7.31 -9.80 -5.64
N ILE A 287 6.82 -11.05 -5.55
CA ILE A 287 6.04 -11.50 -4.39
C ILE A 287 6.91 -11.48 -3.13
N ALA A 288 8.16 -11.96 -3.22
CA ALA A 288 9.06 -11.98 -2.09
C ALA A 288 9.71 -10.60 -1.79
N ALA A 289 9.83 -9.69 -2.76
CA ALA A 289 10.17 -8.29 -2.52
C ALA A 289 9.03 -7.54 -1.82
N THR A 290 7.79 -7.87 -2.16
CA THR A 290 6.59 -7.32 -1.49
C THR A 290 6.44 -7.89 -0.07
N SER A 291 6.68 -9.19 0.12
CA SER A 291 6.62 -9.81 1.46
C SER A 291 7.81 -9.41 2.34
N ASN A 292 8.96 -9.08 1.75
CA ASN A 292 10.14 -8.58 2.44
C ASN A 292 10.40 -7.10 2.13
N SER A 293 9.38 -6.26 2.24
CA SER A 293 9.44 -4.81 1.96
C SER A 293 10.47 -4.02 2.79
N TRP A 294 11.05 -4.64 3.82
CA TRP A 294 12.11 -4.10 4.66
C TRP A 294 13.53 -4.27 4.05
N LEU A 295 13.68 -5.10 3.00
CA LEU A 295 14.91 -5.24 2.22
C LEU A 295 14.98 -4.15 1.15
N LYS A 296 15.94 -3.23 1.28
CA LYS A 296 16.16 -2.11 0.35
C LYS A 296 17.43 -2.34 -0.45
N VAL A 297 17.36 -2.16 -1.76
CA VAL A 297 18.53 -2.26 -2.66
C VAL A 297 19.57 -1.21 -2.24
N GLY A 298 20.81 -1.65 -2.07
CA GLY A 298 21.94 -0.84 -1.58
C GLY A 298 22.00 -0.67 -0.06
N ALA A 299 21.04 -1.21 0.71
CA ALA A 299 21.10 -1.18 2.17
C ALA A 299 21.93 -2.34 2.73
N ARG A 300 22.42 -2.16 3.97
CA ARG A 300 23.35 -3.08 4.64
C ARG A 300 22.65 -3.90 5.72
N TYR A 301 23.03 -5.17 5.81
CA TYR A 301 22.41 -6.16 6.67
C TYR A 301 23.46 -7.05 7.35
N VAL A 302 23.11 -7.60 8.50
CA VAL A 302 23.93 -8.54 9.28
C VAL A 302 23.08 -9.78 9.58
N GLN A 303 23.69 -10.96 9.53
CA GLN A 303 23.03 -12.22 9.88
C GLN A 303 23.12 -12.46 11.39
N LYS A 304 22.10 -13.09 11.98
CA LYS A 304 22.02 -13.36 13.43
C LYS A 304 23.28 -13.96 14.06
N ASP A 305 24.03 -14.79 13.31
CA ASP A 305 25.17 -15.57 13.81
C ASP A 305 26.50 -15.22 13.12
N ASN A 306 26.54 -14.22 12.24
CA ASN A 306 27.75 -13.83 11.51
C ASN A 306 27.94 -12.30 11.56
N PRO A 307 29.10 -11.78 12.04
CA PRO A 307 29.37 -10.35 12.11
C PRO A 307 29.61 -9.68 10.74
N ALA A 308 29.69 -10.45 9.65
CA ALA A 308 29.87 -9.95 8.31
C ALA A 308 28.74 -8.98 7.88
N ILE A 309 29.11 -7.95 7.12
CA ILE A 309 28.18 -6.93 6.61
C ILE A 309 27.87 -7.24 5.15
N TYR A 310 26.60 -7.44 4.88
CA TYR A 310 26.07 -7.78 3.56
C TYR A 310 25.35 -6.59 2.95
N GLU A 311 25.65 -6.26 1.69
CA GLU A 311 24.93 -5.25 0.93
C GLU A 311 23.91 -5.93 0.00
N PHE A 312 22.65 -5.55 0.10
CA PHE A 312 21.60 -6.17 -0.73
C PHE A 312 21.60 -5.57 -2.15
N VAL A 313 21.81 -6.41 -3.16
CA VAL A 313 21.89 -5.97 -4.57
C VAL A 313 20.56 -6.16 -5.29
N GLY A 314 19.83 -7.23 -4.97
CA GLY A 314 18.58 -7.57 -5.64
C GLY A 314 18.10 -8.97 -5.29
N MET A 315 17.08 -9.43 -6.00
CA MET A 315 16.44 -10.72 -5.76
C MET A 315 16.13 -11.42 -7.07
N ASP A 316 16.41 -12.72 -7.10
CA ASP A 316 15.97 -13.64 -8.15
C ASP A 316 14.67 -14.35 -7.72
N ASN A 317 14.18 -15.28 -8.55
CA ASN A 317 12.97 -16.06 -8.24
C ASN A 317 13.11 -16.99 -7.02
N VAL A 318 14.33 -17.30 -6.58
CA VAL A 318 14.62 -18.31 -5.54
C VAL A 318 15.45 -17.75 -4.40
N ASP A 319 16.41 -16.88 -4.71
CA ASP A 319 17.41 -16.38 -3.76
C ASP A 319 17.48 -14.84 -3.77
N GLY A 320 17.76 -14.26 -2.60
CA GLY A 320 18.25 -12.89 -2.46
C GLY A 320 19.75 -12.79 -2.71
N ILE A 321 20.17 -11.81 -3.49
CA ILE A 321 21.55 -11.58 -3.88
C ILE A 321 22.17 -10.51 -2.98
N PHE A 322 23.22 -10.88 -2.27
CA PHE A 322 24.00 -10.00 -1.40
C PHE A 322 25.44 -9.91 -1.88
N LYS A 323 26.03 -8.73 -1.73
CA LYS A 323 27.47 -8.50 -1.85
C LYS A 323 28.11 -8.47 -0.47
N LEU A 324 29.26 -9.10 -0.35
CA LEU A 324 30.11 -9.10 0.83
C LEU A 324 31.48 -8.62 0.38
N ALA A 325 31.99 -7.54 0.96
CA ALA A 325 33.39 -7.17 0.78
C ALA A 325 34.19 -7.68 1.97
N ASP A 326 35.32 -8.32 1.69
CA ASP A 326 36.26 -8.77 2.71
C ASP A 326 37.15 -7.60 3.20
N ALA A 327 37.83 -7.79 4.33
CA ALA A 327 38.71 -6.78 4.94
C ALA A 327 39.82 -6.29 4.00
N TRP A 328 40.16 -7.07 2.97
CA TRP A 328 41.14 -6.73 1.93
C TRP A 328 40.54 -6.09 0.67
N GLY A 329 39.23 -5.82 0.64
CA GLY A 329 38.55 -5.15 -0.47
C GLY A 329 38.16 -6.07 -1.64
N THR A 330 38.15 -7.39 -1.43
CA THR A 330 37.68 -8.36 -2.42
C THR A 330 36.17 -8.56 -2.28
N ASP A 331 35.43 -8.36 -3.37
CA ASP A 331 33.97 -8.51 -3.41
C ASP A 331 33.55 -9.95 -3.72
N TYR A 332 32.67 -10.50 -2.89
CA TYR A 332 32.02 -11.79 -3.07
C TYR A 332 30.51 -11.61 -3.24
N THR A 333 29.90 -12.42 -4.11
CA THR A 333 28.44 -12.46 -4.27
C THR A 333 27.88 -13.70 -3.58
N LEU A 334 27.00 -13.50 -2.61
CA LEU A 334 26.31 -14.56 -1.87
C LEU A 334 24.83 -14.61 -2.25
N ARG A 335 24.32 -15.83 -2.45
CA ARG A 335 22.90 -16.08 -2.72
C ARG A 335 22.28 -16.73 -1.48
N ILE A 336 21.25 -16.07 -0.92
CA ILE A 336 20.56 -16.52 0.29
C ILE A 336 19.11 -16.90 -0.08
N PRO A 337 18.66 -18.14 0.17
CA PRO A 337 17.29 -18.55 -0.11
C PRO A 337 16.25 -17.70 0.62
N HIS A 338 15.08 -17.48 0.00
CA HIS A 338 14.03 -16.63 0.58
C HIS A 338 13.57 -17.05 1.99
N LYS A 339 13.67 -18.34 2.34
CA LYS A 339 13.31 -18.87 3.68
C LYS A 339 14.20 -18.33 4.79
N ASP A 340 15.44 -17.98 4.47
CA ASP A 340 16.47 -17.60 5.44
C ASP A 340 16.68 -16.08 5.53
N LEU A 341 16.03 -15.30 4.66
CA LEU A 341 16.05 -13.83 4.71
C LEU A 341 15.52 -13.26 6.04
N ARG A 342 14.65 -13.99 6.75
CA ARG A 342 14.16 -13.63 8.09
C ARG A 342 15.25 -13.50 9.16
N ASN A 343 16.44 -14.04 8.90
CA ASN A 343 17.57 -14.00 9.83
C ASN A 343 18.46 -12.76 9.63
N MET A 344 18.16 -11.92 8.63
CA MET A 344 18.91 -10.71 8.32
C MET A 344 18.35 -9.51 9.09
N ARG A 345 19.22 -8.63 9.59
CA ARG A 345 18.85 -7.40 10.31
C ARG A 345 19.57 -6.20 9.70
N ALA A 346 18.85 -5.10 9.51
CA ALA A 346 19.44 -3.87 8.98
C ALA A 346 20.52 -3.32 9.92
N THR A 347 21.61 -2.78 9.37
CA THR A 347 22.68 -2.15 10.14
C THR A 347 23.19 -0.88 9.47
N ASP A 348 23.56 0.11 10.29
CA ASP A 348 24.24 1.33 9.84
C ASP A 348 25.77 1.20 9.88
N LYS A 349 26.29 0.03 10.29
CA LYS A 349 27.73 -0.24 10.32
C LYS A 349 28.31 -0.13 8.91
N LYS A 350 29.45 0.54 8.80
CA LYS A 350 30.21 0.61 7.54
C LYS A 350 30.96 -0.70 7.32
N VAL A 351 31.02 -1.12 6.06
CA VAL A 351 31.87 -2.23 5.64
C VAL A 351 33.31 -1.93 6.06
N PRO A 352 34.01 -2.85 6.74
CA PRO A 352 35.41 -2.66 7.08
C PRO A 352 36.22 -2.39 5.81
N ALA A 353 36.93 -1.28 5.78
CA ALA A 353 37.78 -0.90 4.66
C ALA A 353 39.18 -0.58 5.18
N LEU A 354 40.21 -0.91 4.40
CA LEU A 354 41.58 -0.53 4.71
C LEU A 354 41.69 1.00 4.77
N TYR A 355 42.29 1.51 5.85
CA TYR A 355 42.62 2.92 5.93
C TYR A 355 43.65 3.28 4.86
N SER A 356 43.48 4.43 4.22
CA SER A 356 44.46 4.98 3.27
C SER A 356 45.84 5.07 3.90
N ALA A 357 46.91 4.85 3.12
CA ALA A 357 48.30 4.91 3.59
C ALA A 357 48.63 6.20 4.37
N GLU A 358 48.01 7.33 3.98
CA GLU A 358 48.17 8.63 4.65
C GLU A 358 47.54 8.66 6.07
N HIS A 359 46.35 8.06 6.23
CA HIS A 359 45.70 7.92 7.55
C HIS A 359 46.48 7.00 8.50
N VAL A 360 47.11 5.95 7.95
CA VAL A 360 47.98 5.07 8.72
C VAL A 360 49.23 5.83 9.15
N ALA A 361 49.87 6.59 8.25
CA ALA A 361 51.07 7.37 8.54
C ALA A 361 50.88 8.39 9.68
N ARG A 362 49.73 9.09 9.73
CA ARG A 362 49.42 10.05 10.82
C ARG A 362 49.14 9.42 12.18
N ARG A 363 48.90 8.11 12.24
CA ARG A 363 48.58 7.39 13.48
C ARG A 363 49.68 6.42 13.87
N ARG A 364 50.81 6.46 13.17
CA ARG A 364 51.98 5.71 13.59
C ARG A 364 52.51 6.30 14.89
N VAL A 365 53.01 5.41 15.74
CA VAL A 365 53.46 5.71 17.09
C VAL A 365 54.64 6.70 17.09
N ASP A 366 55.43 6.71 16.03
CA ASP A 366 56.54 7.64 15.75
C ASP A 366 56.10 9.09 15.43
N SER A 367 54.81 9.33 15.17
CA SER A 367 54.30 10.66 14.81
C SER A 367 53.88 11.53 16.00
N PHE A 368 53.88 10.97 17.22
CA PHE A 368 53.48 11.69 18.43
C PHE A 368 54.68 12.30 19.15
N MET A 369 54.88 13.62 19.04
CA MET A 369 55.94 14.36 19.76
C MET A 369 55.92 14.12 21.28
N THR A 370 54.73 13.91 21.86
CA THR A 370 54.56 13.60 23.28
C THR A 370 55.18 12.26 23.68
N LEU A 371 55.26 11.30 22.76
CA LEU A 371 55.89 10.02 23.05
C LEU A 371 57.42 10.16 23.10
N GLU A 372 58.01 10.96 22.21
CA GLU A 372 59.43 11.28 22.28
C GLU A 372 59.79 11.98 23.60
N GLU A 373 58.93 12.92 24.06
CA GLU A 373 59.08 13.57 25.35
C GLU A 373 58.97 12.59 26.53
N GLU A 374 58.00 11.66 26.51
CA GLU A 374 57.85 10.65 27.57
C GLU A 374 59.00 9.62 27.55
N VAL A 375 59.49 9.22 26.38
CA VAL A 375 60.68 8.38 26.25
C VAL A 375 61.92 9.10 26.77
N ALA A 376 62.07 10.40 26.50
CA ALA A 376 63.16 11.21 27.03
C ALA A 376 63.08 11.35 28.57
N LYS A 377 61.88 11.57 29.12
CA LYS A 377 61.65 11.60 30.58
C LYS A 377 61.93 10.25 31.23
N ALA A 378 61.47 9.15 30.65
CA ALA A 378 61.73 7.81 31.15
C ALA A 378 63.24 7.49 31.14
N THR A 379 63.94 7.92 30.08
CA THR A 379 65.40 7.80 29.97
C THR A 379 66.11 8.60 31.05
N ALA A 380 65.72 9.87 31.25
CA ALA A 380 66.28 10.74 32.29
C ALA A 380 66.03 10.19 33.70
N LEU A 381 64.81 9.71 33.98
CA LEU A 381 64.46 9.07 35.26
C LEU A 381 65.25 7.79 35.50
N THR A 382 65.49 6.99 34.45
CA THR A 382 66.32 5.78 34.53
C THR A 382 67.78 6.14 34.85
N MET A 383 68.33 7.18 34.21
CA MET A 383 69.67 7.67 34.51
C MET A 383 69.78 8.20 35.95
N LEU A 384 68.78 8.97 36.40
CA LEU A 384 68.71 9.48 37.77
C LEU A 384 68.64 8.34 38.78
N PHE A 385 67.78 7.35 38.51
CA PHE A 385 67.62 6.16 39.35
C PHE A 385 68.92 5.36 39.43
N ASN A 386 69.61 5.13 38.31
CA ASN A 386 70.89 4.43 38.30
C ASN A 386 71.95 5.20 39.12
N PHE A 387 72.02 6.52 38.97
CA PHE A 387 72.94 7.36 39.76
C PHE A 387 72.66 7.25 41.27
N TYR A 388 71.40 7.34 41.69
CA TYR A 388 71.03 7.20 43.10
C TYR A 388 71.17 5.76 43.62
N SER A 389 70.92 4.75 42.79
CA SER A 389 71.09 3.33 43.13
C SER A 389 72.56 3.00 43.38
N GLU A 390 73.46 3.57 42.58
CA GLU A 390 74.91 3.43 42.72
C GLU A 390 75.43 4.20 43.94
N PHE A 391 74.91 5.41 44.20
CA PHE A 391 75.28 6.22 45.37
C PHE A 391 74.78 5.64 46.71
N LEU A 392 73.60 5.01 46.72
CA LEU A 392 72.96 4.46 47.93
C LEU A 392 73.23 2.96 48.14
N GLY A 393 73.97 2.31 47.23
CA GLY A 393 74.30 0.87 47.34
C GLY A 393 73.09 -0.07 47.29
N ILE A 394 71.98 0.37 46.68
CA ILE A 394 70.73 -0.41 46.63
C ILE A 394 70.84 -1.42 45.49
N MET A 395 70.99 -2.71 45.81
CA MET A 395 71.01 -3.78 44.81
C MET A 395 69.67 -3.90 44.08
N SER A 396 69.73 -3.84 42.75
CA SER A 396 68.59 -3.83 41.85
C SER A 396 67.79 -5.13 41.86
N ARG A 397 66.52 -5.09 42.29
CA ARG A 397 65.53 -6.15 42.03
C ARG A 397 64.27 -5.66 41.31
N VAL A 398 64.25 -4.42 40.83
CA VAL A 398 62.99 -3.76 40.40
C VAL A 398 62.81 -3.68 38.88
N ILE A 399 63.81 -4.04 38.06
CA ILE A 399 63.75 -3.79 36.61
C ILE A 399 63.02 -4.88 35.79
N GLU A 400 62.60 -6.01 36.37
CA GLU A 400 61.81 -7.00 35.60
C GLU A 400 60.35 -6.59 35.34
N CYS A 401 59.79 -5.64 36.09
CA CYS A 401 58.38 -5.25 35.93
C CYS A 401 58.14 -4.07 34.97
N ALA A 402 59.15 -3.24 34.70
CA ALA A 402 58.97 -2.00 33.94
C ALA A 402 59.12 -2.18 32.42
N SER A 403 59.99 -3.09 31.95
CA SER A 403 60.10 -3.41 30.52
C SER A 403 58.89 -4.20 30.01
N LEU A 404 58.32 -5.07 30.85
CA LEU A 404 57.14 -5.87 30.48
C LEU A 404 55.89 -5.01 30.27
N HIS A 405 55.72 -3.92 31.01
CA HIS A 405 54.55 -3.04 30.87
C HIS A 405 54.60 -2.14 29.63
N ALA A 406 55.79 -1.82 29.11
CA ALA A 406 55.93 -1.02 27.90
C ALA A 406 55.70 -1.84 26.61
N GLU A 407 56.14 -3.11 26.58
CA GLU A 407 55.91 -3.97 25.41
C GLU A 407 54.47 -4.51 25.34
N VAL A 408 53.82 -4.80 26.48
CA VAL A 408 52.45 -5.35 26.49
C VAL A 408 51.39 -4.31 26.10
N ALA A 409 51.65 -3.02 26.27
CA ALA A 409 50.72 -1.96 25.85
C ALA A 409 50.71 -1.70 24.32
N CYS A 410 51.68 -2.22 23.57
CA CYS A 410 51.80 -2.01 22.13
C CYS A 410 51.22 -3.13 21.26
N VAL A 411 50.73 -4.22 21.84
CA VAL A 411 49.99 -5.25 21.10
C VAL A 411 48.50 -4.90 21.11
N ILE A 412 48.13 -3.88 20.34
CA ILE A 412 46.76 -3.77 19.84
C ILE A 412 46.58 -4.94 18.88
N VAL A 413 46.03 -6.02 19.41
CA VAL A 413 45.53 -7.11 18.60
C VAL A 413 44.39 -6.56 17.76
N VAL A 414 44.68 -6.33 16.48
CA VAL A 414 43.67 -6.30 15.44
C VAL A 414 43.11 -7.72 15.35
N TYR A 415 42.05 -8.01 16.11
CA TYR A 415 41.19 -9.14 15.79
C TYR A 415 40.16 -8.68 14.77
N VAL A 416 40.27 -9.31 13.60
CA VAL A 416 39.35 -9.33 12.45
C VAL A 416 38.00 -9.90 12.87
#